data_AF-A0A3B9UZZ7-F1
#
_entry.id   AF-A0A3B9UZZ7-F1
#
_cell.length_a   1.000
_cell.length_b   1.000
_cell.length_c   1.000
_cell.angle_alpha   90.00
_cell.angle_beta   90.00
_cell.angle_gamma   90.00
#
_symmetry.space_group_name_H-M   'P 1'
#
loop_
_entity.id
_entity.type
_entity.pdbx_description
1 polymer ?
#
loop_
_entity_poly.entity_id
_entity_poly.type
_entity_poly.pdbx_seq_one_letter_code
_entity_poly.pdbx_strand_id
1 'polypeptide(L)' 'WMYKTALTLFVITFVMLGYLGTRNPSHVDLGLLKNVTWSQIGLVVYFAFFLLMPIYTRMDRTKPEPDRVTGQ' A
#
# COMPACT_ATOMS: atom_id res chain seq x y z
N TRP A 1 5.51 -5.25 12.92
CA TRP A 1 4.16 -5.74 12.51
C TRP A 1 3.43 -4.70 11.66
N MET A 2 3.57 -3.42 11.98
CA MET A 2 3.04 -2.28 11.21
C MET A 2 3.50 -2.24 9.75
N TYR A 3 4.75 -2.62 9.45
CA TYR A 3 5.19 -2.66 8.04
C TYR A 3 4.42 -3.70 7.21
N LYS A 4 4.15 -4.88 7.79
CA LYS A 4 3.41 -5.95 7.09
C LYS A 4 1.96 -5.54 6.81
N THR A 5 1.29 -4.87 7.74
CA THR A 5 -0.10 -4.42 7.54
C THR A 5 -0.18 -3.33 6.47
N ALA A 6 0.74 -2.36 6.48
CA ALA A 6 0.82 -1.34 5.43
C ALA A 6 1.08 -1.96 4.04
N LEU A 7 1.97 -2.95 3.96
CA LEU A 7 2.26 -3.66 2.72
C LEU A 7 1.04 -4.44 2.21
N THR A 8 0.31 -5.12 3.08
CA THR A 8 -0.92 -5.83 2.70
C THR A 8 -1.98 -4.86 2.17
N LEU A 9 -2.17 -3.70 2.82
CA LEU A 9 -3.10 -2.68 2.36
C LEU A 9 -2.70 -2.14 0.97
N PHE A 10 -1.40 -1.90 0.76
CA PHE A 10 -0.85 -1.45 -0.52
C PHE A 10 -1.11 -2.45 -1.65
N VAL A 11 -0.85 -3.75 -1.42
CA VAL A 11 -1.09 -4.80 -2.40
C VAL A 11 -2.58 -4.88 -2.76
N ILE A 12 -3.49 -4.77 -1.77
CA ILE A 12 -4.93 -4.74 -2.03
C ILE A 12 -5.31 -3.54 -2.92
N THR A 13 -4.84 -2.33 -2.58
CA THR A 13 -5.13 -1.14 -3.40
C THR A 13 -4.55 -1.24 -4.80
N PHE A 14 -3.36 -1.83 -4.96
CA PHE A 14 -2.71 -2.01 -6.26
C PHE A 14 -3.50 -2.94 -7.17
N VAL A 15 -3.95 -4.09 -6.66
CA VAL A 15 -4.78 -5.03 -7.42
C VAL A 15 -6.13 -4.41 -7.78
N MET A 16 -6.74 -3.68 -6.85
CA MET A 16 -8.02 -2.99 -7.05
C MET A 16 -7.93 -1.91 -8.14
N LEU A 17 -6.86 -1.09 -8.13
CA LEU A 17 -6.54 -0.11 -9.18
C LEU A 17 -6.27 -0.78 -10.52
N GLY A 18 -5.52 -1.89 -10.54
CA GLY A 18 -5.26 -2.67 -11.74
C GLY A 18 -6.56 -3.16 -12.39
N TYR A 19 -7.51 -3.63 -11.57
CA TYR A 19 -8.84 -4.01 -12.04
C TYR A 19 -9.63 -2.80 -12.55
N LEU A 20 -9.70 -1.70 -11.78
CA LEU A 20 -10.40 -0.48 -12.20
C LEU A 20 -9.83 0.14 -13.48
N GLY A 21 -8.53 0.01 -13.74
CA GLY A 21 -7.89 0.48 -14.98
C GLY A 21 -8.39 -0.24 -16.24
N THR A 22 -8.97 -1.43 -16.11
CA THR A 22 -9.57 -2.18 -17.23
C THR A 22 -11.06 -1.89 -17.42
N ARG A 23 -11.69 -1.16 -16.48
CA ARG A 23 -13.12 -0.87 -16.49
C ARG A 23 -13.39 0.53 -17.00
N ASN A 24 -14.62 0.77 -17.47
CA ASN A 24 -15.01 2.08 -17.97
C ASN A 24 -15.07 3.10 -16.81
N PRO A 25 -14.36 4.25 -16.90
CA PRO A 25 -14.32 5.26 -15.83
C PRO A 25 -15.69 5.82 -15.44
N SER A 26 -16.64 5.84 -16.38
CA SER A 26 -17.98 6.39 -16.19
C SER A 26 -18.95 5.45 -15.45
N HIS A 27 -18.57 4.19 -15.27
CA HIS A 27 -19.40 3.20 -14.57
C HIS A 27 -19.08 3.13 -13.08
N VAL A 28 -20.06 2.60 -12.34
CA VAL A 28 -20.00 2.38 -10.90
C VAL A 28 -19.95 0.86 -10.72
N ASP A 29 -18.74 0.30 -10.67
CA ASP A 29 -18.55 -1.14 -10.47
C ASP A 29 -18.33 -1.52 -9.00
N LEU A 30 -17.76 -0.59 -8.20
CA LEU A 30 -17.33 -0.86 -6.82
C LEU A 30 -18.04 0.01 -5.77
N GLY A 31 -19.38 -0.02 -5.73
CA GLY A 31 -20.18 0.58 -4.64
C GLY A 31 -21.04 1.77 -5.08
N LEU A 32 -21.04 2.87 -4.32
CA LEU A 32 -21.89 4.07 -4.54
C LEU A 32 -21.22 5.18 -5.38
N LEU A 33 -19.91 5.11 -5.63
CA LEU A 33 -19.11 6.15 -6.31
C LEU A 33 -18.56 5.67 -7.66
N LYS A 34 -18.33 6.62 -8.59
CA LYS A 34 -17.75 6.34 -9.93
C LYS A 34 -16.37 5.70 -9.81
N ASN A 35 -16.03 4.81 -10.75
CA ASN A 35 -14.72 4.18 -10.85
C ASN A 35 -13.57 5.23 -10.87
N VAL A 36 -13.78 6.40 -11.49
CA VAL A 36 -12.80 7.52 -11.45
C VAL A 36 -12.45 7.96 -10.03
N THR A 37 -13.43 8.09 -9.14
CA THR A 37 -13.21 8.54 -7.76
C THR A 37 -12.42 7.51 -6.97
N TRP A 38 -12.72 6.23 -7.16
CA TRP A 38 -11.96 5.13 -6.58
C TRP A 38 -10.51 5.08 -7.08
N SER A 39 -10.29 5.28 -8.38
CA SER A 39 -8.94 5.35 -8.96
C SER A 39 -8.12 6.52 -8.39
N GLN A 40 -8.75 7.67 -8.13
CA GLN A 40 -8.08 8.81 -7.50
C GLN A 40 -7.68 8.53 -6.05
N ILE A 41 -8.57 7.91 -5.27
CA ILE A 41 -8.26 7.49 -3.89
C ILE A 41 -7.12 6.48 -3.89
N GLY A 42 -7.17 5.49 -4.78
CA GLY A 42 -6.13 4.49 -4.93
C GLY A 42 -4.77 5.11 -5.30
N LEU A 43 -4.75 6.12 -6.18
CA LEU A 43 -3.53 6.89 -6.50
C LEU A 43 -2.97 7.59 -5.25
N VAL A 44 -3.81 8.25 -4.47
CA VAL A 44 -3.39 8.95 -3.24
C VAL A 44 -2.83 7.94 -2.23
N VAL A 45 -3.50 6.80 -2.03
CA VAL A 45 -3.02 5.75 -1.13
C VAL A 45 -1.71 5.13 -1.61
N TYR A 46 -1.55 4.95 -2.93
CA TYR A 46 -0.31 4.46 -3.53
C TYR A 46 0.87 5.39 -3.20
N PHE A 47 0.73 6.70 -3.41
CA PHE A 47 1.78 7.66 -3.05
C PHE A 47 1.97 7.80 -1.54
N ALA A 48 0.88 7.77 -0.76
CA ALA A 48 0.93 7.81 0.70
C ALA A 48 1.71 6.61 1.27
N PHE A 49 1.60 5.42 0.66
CA PHE A 49 2.38 4.26 1.09
C PHE A 49 3.89 4.52 1.01
N PHE A 50 4.38 5.12 -0.07
CA PHE A 50 5.79 5.49 -0.21
C PHE A 50 6.18 6.63 0.75
N LEU A 51 5.31 7.61 0.96
CA LEU A 51 5.58 8.73 1.87
C LEU A 51 5.62 8.27 3.34
N LEU A 52 4.75 7.36 3.73
CA LEU A 52 4.70 6.82 5.09
C LEU A 52 5.70 5.66 5.29
N MET A 53 6.32 5.14 4.23
CA MET A 53 7.42 4.16 4.30
C MET A 53 8.46 4.49 5.37
N PRO A 54 9.08 5.69 5.43
CA PRO A 54 10.05 6.07 6.46
C PRO A 54 9.47 6.10 7.89
N ILE A 55 8.17 6.37 8.05
CA ILE A 55 7.52 6.45 9.37
C ILE A 55 7.29 5.03 9.92
N TYR A 56 6.78 4.12 9.09
CA TYR A 56 6.53 2.74 9.50
C TYR A 56 7.80 1.97 9.82
N THR A 57 8.88 2.15 9.05
CA THR A 57 10.18 1.49 9.32
C THR A 57 10.94 2.09 10.51
N ARG A 58 10.77 3.38 10.82
CA ARG A 58 11.36 4.00 12.02
C ARG A 58 10.72 3.51 13.32
N MET A 59 9.44 3.16 13.29
CA MET A 59 8.69 2.71 14.47
C MET A 59 8.77 1.20 14.72
N ASP A 60 9.04 0.39 13.69
CA ASP A 60 9.25 -1.05 13.88
C ASP A 60 10.64 -1.27 14.51
N ARG A 61 10.68 -1.79 15.75
CA ARG A 61 11.92 -2.23 16.39
C ARG A 61 12.44 -3.44 15.62
N THR A 62 13.49 -3.24 14.84
CA THR A 62 14.17 -4.34 14.16
C THR A 62 14.76 -5.29 15.19
N LYS A 63 14.63 -6.59 14.95
CA LYS A 63 15.32 -7.61 15.73
C LYS A 63 16.84 -7.41 15.48
N PRO A 64 17.69 -7.48 16.52
CA PRO A 64 19.13 -7.36 16.32
C PRO A 64 19.60 -8.34 15.24
N GLU A 65 20.51 -7.85 14.39
CA GLU A 65 21.09 -8.68 13.34
C GLU A 65 21.72 -9.94 13.94
N PRO A 66 21.58 -11.10 13.26
CA PRO A 66 22.10 -12.35 13.78
C PRO A 66 23.64 -12.32 13.81
N ASP A 67 24.22 -12.91 14.86
CA ASP A 67 25.64 -12.76 15.24
C ASP A 67 26.68 -13.12 14.16
N ARG A 68 26.24 -13.85 13.13
CA ARG A 68 26.98 -14.21 11.92
C ARG A 68 27.39 -13.02 11.02
N VAL A 69 26.96 -11.80 11.33
CA VAL A 69 27.45 -10.56 10.68
C VAL A 69 28.25 -9.64 11.62
N THR A 70 28.35 -9.95 12.93
CA THR A 70 29.06 -9.12 13.92
C THR A 70 30.45 -9.62 14.30
N GLY A 71 30.89 -10.80 13.83
CA GLY A 71 32.27 -11.25 13.98
C GLY A 71 32.80 -11.12 15.42
N GLN A 72 32.25 -11.89 16.35
CA GLN A 72 32.97 -12.32 17.55
C GLN A 72 33.61 -13.68 17.25
#